data_AF-A0A1F3YFN3-F1
#
_entry.id   AF-A0A1F3YFN3-F1
#
_cell.length_a   1.000
_cell.length_b   1.000
_cell.length_c   1.000
_cell.angle_alpha   90.00
_cell.angle_beta   90.00
_cell.angle_gamma   90.00
#
_symmetry.space_group_name_H-M   'P 1'
#
loop_
_entity.id
_entity.type
_entity.pdbx_description
1 polymer ?
#
loop_
_entity_poly.entity_id
_entity_poly.type
_entity_poly.pdbx_seq_one_letter_code
_entity_poly.pdbx_strand_id
1 'polypeptide(L)' 'MIRNEQEMAVSRERLAKLEHALETLCNTARAEEWPALSSGYRLEIERMQGEILDYLVQNAPRREGAPGT' A
#
# COMPACT_ATOMS: atom_id res chain seq x y z
N MET A 1 -11.24 1.02 -0.85
CA MET A 1 -11.22 2.02 -1.94
C MET A 1 -11.19 3.42 -1.33
N ILE A 2 -10.09 4.13 -1.54
CA ILE A 2 -9.77 5.45 -0.98
C ILE A 2 -10.45 6.54 -1.81
N ARG A 3 -11.07 7.53 -1.17
CA ARG A 3 -11.92 8.54 -1.82
C ARG A 3 -11.41 9.97 -1.68
N ASN A 4 -10.51 10.21 -0.73
CA ASN A 4 -9.99 11.54 -0.44
C ASN A 4 -8.60 11.45 0.19
N GLU A 5 -7.94 12.59 0.32
CA GLU A 5 -6.58 12.69 0.86
C GLU A 5 -6.49 12.22 2.32
N GLN A 6 -7.53 12.44 3.13
CA GLN A 6 -7.55 12.00 4.52
C GLN A 6 -7.59 10.47 4.63
N GLU A 7 -8.41 9.81 3.82
CA GLU A 7 -8.45 8.35 3.72
C GLU A 7 -7.13 7.80 3.18
N MET A 8 -6.50 8.49 2.21
CA MET A 8 -5.17 8.12 1.71
C MET A 8 -4.12 8.20 2.82
N ALA A 9 -4.13 9.26 3.62
CA ALA A 9 -3.21 9.43 4.74
C ALA A 9 -3.36 8.30 5.78
N VAL A 10 -4.60 7.96 6.15
CA VAL A 10 -4.89 6.84 7.07
C VAL A 10 -4.42 5.51 6.47
N SER A 11 -4.65 5.27 5.19
CA SER A 11 -4.18 4.05 4.52
C SER A 11 -2.66 3.97 4.49
N ARG A 12 -1.94 5.08 4.26
CA ARG A 12 -0.46 5.12 4.33
C ARG A 12 0.06 4.82 5.73
N GLU A 13 -0.57 5.36 6.76
CA GLU A 13 -0.18 5.09 8.15
C GLU A 13 -0.38 3.61 8.50
N ARG A 14 -1.51 3.03 8.09
CA ARG A 14 -1.80 1.61 8.30
C ARG A 14 -0.81 0.72 7.53
N LEU A 15 -0.49 1.07 6.28
CA LEU A 15 0.48 0.35 5.46
C LEU A 15 1.86 0.33 6.15
N ALA A 16 2.35 1.48 6.62
CA ALA A 16 3.62 1.57 7.33
C ALA A 16 3.65 0.70 8.61
N LYS A 17 2.54 0.66 9.37
CA LYS A 17 2.40 -0.21 10.54
C LYS A 17 2.46 -1.71 10.17
N LEU A 18 1.81 -2.09 9.07
CA LEU A 18 1.82 -3.47 8.56
C LEU A 18 3.21 -3.88 8.08
N GLU A 19 3.90 -3.02 7.34
CA GLU A 19 5.28 -3.25 6.89
C GLU A 19 6.23 -3.42 8.08
N HIS A 20 6.13 -2.56 9.09
CA HIS A 20 6.97 -2.68 10.30
C HIS A 20 6.65 -3.92 11.14
N ALA A 21 5.38 -4.31 11.24
CA ALA A 21 5.00 -5.56 11.90
C ALA A 21 5.56 -6.78 11.16
N LEU A 22 5.53 -6.78 9.82
CA LEU A 22 6.10 -7.85 9.01
C LEU A 22 7.63 -7.93 9.16
N GLU A 23 8.32 -6.77 9.17
CA GLU A 23 9.76 -6.68 9.43
C GLU A 23 10.12 -7.27 10.80
N THR A 24 9.38 -6.88 11.85
CA THR A 24 9.58 -7.42 13.21
C THR A 24 9.37 -8.93 13.25
N LEU A 25 8.32 -9.43 12.59
CA LEU A 25 8.03 -10.86 12.52
C LEU A 25 9.13 -11.62 11.77
N CYS A 26 9.66 -11.06 10.67
CA CYS A 26 10.76 -11.67 9.91
C CYS A 26 12.00 -11.93 10.77
N ASN A 27 12.28 -11.06 11.74
CA ASN A 27 13.43 -11.18 12.64
C ASN A 27 13.28 -12.29 13.69
N THR A 28 12.07 -12.81 13.89
CA THR A 28 11.75 -13.76 14.98
C THR A 28 11.21 -15.09 14.48
N ALA A 29 10.69 -15.14 13.25
CA ALA A 29 10.11 -16.33 12.66
C ALA A 29 11.17 -17.36 12.24
N ARG A 30 10.81 -18.64 12.32
CA ARG A 30 11.60 -19.72 11.73
C ARG A 30 11.40 -19.74 10.22
N ALA A 31 12.45 -20.12 9.48
CA ALA A 31 12.40 -20.17 8.02
C ALA A 31 11.28 -21.09 7.50
N GLU A 32 11.04 -22.22 8.18
CA GLU A 32 9.98 -23.17 7.83
C GLU A 32 8.56 -22.58 7.95
N GLU A 33 8.34 -21.66 8.89
CA GLU A 33 7.02 -21.07 9.21
C GLU A 33 6.76 -19.79 8.41
N TRP A 34 7.82 -19.18 7.88
CA TRP A 34 7.78 -17.88 7.24
C TRP A 34 6.79 -17.75 6.08
N PRO A 35 6.67 -18.72 5.14
CA PRO A 35 5.72 -18.59 4.03
C PRO A 35 4.27 -18.49 4.51
N ALA A 36 3.89 -19.26 5.53
CA ALA A 36 2.54 -19.23 6.09
C ALA A 36 2.29 -17.91 6.85
N LEU A 37 3.23 -17.50 7.70
CA LEU A 37 3.14 -16.29 8.52
C LEU A 37 3.12 -14.99 7.70
N SER A 38 3.92 -14.92 6.63
CA SER A 38 4.06 -13.70 5.81
C SER A 38 2.98 -13.55 4.73
N SER A 39 2.32 -14.65 4.33
CA SER A 39 1.38 -14.65 3.20
C SER A 39 0.23 -13.64 3.35
N GLY A 40 -0.40 -13.57 4.52
CA GLY A 40 -1.48 -12.63 4.79
C GLY A 40 -1.03 -11.18 4.80
N TYR A 41 0.14 -10.88 5.38
CA TYR A 41 0.73 -9.54 5.36
C TYR A 41 1.04 -9.09 3.95
N ARG A 42 1.65 -9.97 3.14
CA ARG A 42 1.97 -9.67 1.74
C ARG A 42 0.71 -9.29 0.95
N LEU A 43 -0.35 -10.11 1.04
CA LEU A 43 -1.60 -9.86 0.33
C LEU A 43 -2.25 -8.53 0.76
N GLU A 44 -2.25 -8.22 2.06
CA GLU A 44 -2.81 -6.96 2.57
C GLU A 44 -2.01 -5.74 2.11
N ILE A 45 -0.67 -5.82 2.18
CA ILE A 45 0.25 -4.77 1.71
C ILE A 45 0.04 -4.51 0.23
N GLU A 46 0.05 -5.55 -0.60
CA GLU A 46 -0.18 -5.44 -2.05
C GLU A 46 -1.55 -4.81 -2.35
N ARG A 47 -2.61 -5.22 -1.64
CA ARG A 47 -3.95 -4.61 -1.79
C ARG A 47 -3.93 -3.11 -1.47
N MET A 48 -3.36 -2.74 -0.32
CA MET A 48 -3.34 -1.34 0.14
C MET A 48 -2.51 -0.45 -0.76
N GLN A 49 -1.35 -0.92 -1.22
CA GLN A 49 -0.52 -0.22 -2.19
C GLN A 49 -1.28 0.00 -3.51
N GLY A 50 -2.03 -1.01 -3.98
CA GLY A 50 -2.92 -0.89 -5.13
C GLY A 50 -3.99 0.18 -4.95
N GLU A 51 -4.71 0.19 -3.82
CA GLU A 51 -5.74 1.21 -3.56
C GLU A 51 -5.17 2.64 -3.50
N ILE A 52 -3.97 2.82 -2.95
CA ILE A 52 -3.29 4.12 -2.91
C ILE A 52 -2.88 4.53 -4.33
N LEU A 53 -2.32 3.62 -5.11
CA LEU A 53 -1.92 3.87 -6.50
C LEU A 53 -3.14 4.24 -7.36
N ASP A 54 -4.22 3.48 -7.25
CA ASP A 54 -5.47 3.74 -7.97
C ASP A 54 -6.00 5.16 -7.66
N TYR A 55 -6.00 5.55 -6.39
CA TYR A 55 -6.39 6.90 -5.99
C TYR A 55 -5.49 7.97 -6.64
N LEU A 56 -4.17 7.80 -6.59
CA LEU A 56 -3.22 8.76 -7.16
C LEU A 56 -3.35 8.89 -8.68
N VAL A 57 -3.57 7.77 -9.38
CA VAL A 57 -3.74 7.75 -10.85
C VAL A 57 -5.07 8.41 -11.25
N GLN A 58 -6.16 8.10 -10.55
CA GLN A 58 -7.49 8.65 -10.86
C GLN A 58 -7.62 10.14 -10.51
N ASN A 59 -6.89 10.61 -9.50
CA ASN A 59 -6.90 12.00 -9.06
C ASN A 59 -5.68 12.79 -9.55
N ALA A 60 -4.92 12.24 -10.50
CA ALA A 60 -3.83 12.97 -11.13
C ALA A 60 -4.39 14.25 -11.77
N PRO A 61 -3.83 15.44 -11.49
CA PRO A 61 -4.30 16.66 -12.12
C PRO A 61 -4.23 16.49 -13.64
N ARG A 62 -5.37 16.66 -14.32
CA ARG A 62 -5.39 16.70 -15.78
C ARG A 62 -4.38 17.77 -16.17
N ARG A 63 -3.35 17.39 -16.93
CA ARG A 63 -2.36 18.33 -17.46
C ARG A 63 -3.07 19.25 -18.45
N GLU A 64 -3.70 20.32 -17.96
CA GLU A 64 -4.15 21.43 -18.78
C GLU A 64 -2.89 22.13 -19.30
N GLY A 65 -2.50 21.79 -20.53
CA GLY A 65 -1.33 22.38 -21.17
C GLY A 65 -0.56 21.50 -22.14
N ALA A 66 -1.23 20.65 -22.92
CA ALA A 66 -0.70 20.27 -24.23
C ALA A 66 -1.47 21.08 -25.28
N PRO A 67 -0.89 22.14 -25.89
CA PRO A 67 -1.49 22.76 -27.06
C PRO A 67 -1.56 21.70 -28.17
N GLY A 68 -2.69 21.69 -28.89
CA GLY A 68 -2.96 20.76 -29.97
C GLY A 68 -1.82 20.70 -30.99
N THR A 69 -1.56 19.49 -31.48
CA THR A 69 -0.80 19.26 -32.72
C THR A 69 -1.77 19.20 -33.88
#